data_AF-A0A8T5M1H7-F1
#
_entry.id   AF-A0A8T5M1H7-F1
#
_cell.length_a   1.000
_cell.length_b   1.000
_cell.length_c   1.000
_cell.angle_alpha   90.00
_cell.angle_beta   90.00
_cell.angle_gamma   90.00
#
_symmetry.space_group_name_H-M   'P 1'
#
loop_
_entity.id
_entity.type
_entity.pdbx_description
1 polymer ?
#
loop_
_entity_poly.entity_id
_entity_poly.type
_entity_poly.pdbx_seq_one_letter_code
_entity_poly.pdbx_strand_id
1 'polypeptide(L)' 'ITETEVTKVKMKEMTDEEIESYIATGEPLDKAGAFGVQDKGVIFVEKIGGCYNNIVGLPLFKLSCMLEKLGVNVLEQ' A
#
# COMPACT_ATOMS: atom_id res chain seq x y z
N ILE A 1 -9.69 21.61 -1.07
CA ILE A 1 -8.48 21.19 -0.33
C ILE A 1 -7.95 19.97 -1.07
N THR A 2 -6.65 19.92 -1.36
CA THR A 2 -6.01 18.79 -2.01
C THR A 2 -4.73 18.48 -1.24
N GLU A 3 -4.48 17.20 -0.98
CA GLU A 3 -3.35 16.71 -0.18
C GLU A 3 -2.76 15.47 -0.86
N THR A 4 -1.50 15.18 -0.60
CA THR A 4 -0.79 14.01 -1.15
C THR A 4 -0.09 13.24 -0.04
N GLU A 5 0.03 11.92 -0.16
CA GLU A 5 0.74 11.05 0.78
C GLU A 5 1.75 10.17 0.04
N VAL A 6 2.95 9.98 0.61
CA VAL A 6 4.00 9.16 0.01
C VAL A 6 4.41 8.09 1.00
N THR A 7 4.35 6.83 0.55
CA THR A 7 4.82 5.68 1.32
C THR A 7 5.94 5.00 0.55
N LYS A 8 7.08 4.76 1.21
CA LYS A 8 8.19 4.00 0.65
C LYS A 8 8.09 2.54 1.08
N VAL A 9 8.21 1.64 0.12
CA VAL A 9 8.26 0.20 0.36
C VAL A 9 9.63 -0.30 -0.04
N LYS A 10 10.33 -0.95 0.88
CA LYS A 10 11.59 -1.65 0.62
C LYS A 10 11.25 -3.11 0.36
N MET A 11 11.57 -3.59 -0.83
CA MET A 11 11.49 -5.00 -1.19
C MET A 11 12.79 -5.70 -0.75
N LYS A 12 12.69 -6.96 -0.36
CA LYS A 12 13.88 -7.81 -0.16
C LYS A 12 14.57 -8.07 -1.51
N GLU A 13 15.84 -8.46 -1.46
CA GLU A 13 16.47 -9.07 -2.62
C GLU A 13 15.79 -10.43 -2.91
N MET A 14 15.45 -10.65 -4.18
CA MET A 14 14.74 -11.84 -4.66
C MET A 14 15.63 -12.57 -5.65
N THR A 15 15.55 -13.90 -5.65
CA THR A 15 16.15 -14.71 -6.73
C THR A 15 15.21 -14.78 -7.93
N ASP A 16 15.74 -15.13 -9.10
CA ASP A 16 14.93 -15.30 -10.31
C ASP A 16 13.85 -16.38 -10.10
N GLU A 17 14.15 -17.45 -9.35
CA GLU A 17 13.18 -18.49 -9.04
C GLU A 17 12.01 -18.00 -8.19
N GLU A 18 12.25 -17.10 -7.24
CA GLU A 18 11.20 -16.49 -6.42
C GLU A 18 10.30 -15.59 -7.26
N ILE A 19 10.90 -14.82 -8.19
CA ILE A 19 10.19 -13.94 -9.12
C ILE A 19 9.30 -14.78 -10.05
N GLU A 20 9.85 -15.81 -10.68
CA GLU A 20 9.10 -16.70 -11.59
C GLU A 20 7.97 -17.43 -10.87
N SER A 21 8.23 -17.93 -9.65
CA SER A 21 7.21 -18.57 -8.82
C SER A 21 6.06 -17.61 -8.49
N TYR A 22 6.38 -16.34 -8.20
CA TYR A 22 5.36 -15.33 -7.93
C TYR A 22 4.55 -14.97 -9.18
N ILE A 23 5.20 -14.81 -10.33
CA ILE A 23 4.54 -14.58 -11.62
C ILE A 23 3.57 -15.72 -11.95
N ALA A 24 3.97 -16.97 -11.71
CA ALA A 24 3.12 -18.14 -11.94
C ALA A 24 1.83 -18.14 -11.11
N THR A 25 1.74 -17.36 -10.02
CA THR A 25 0.49 -17.20 -9.26
C THR A 25 -0.57 -16.36 -9.97
N GLY A 26 -0.19 -15.58 -10.99
CA GLY A 26 -1.06 -14.65 -11.71
C GLY A 26 -1.41 -13.35 -10.94
N GLU A 27 -1.15 -13.30 -9.64
CA GLU A 27 -1.38 -12.15 -8.77
C GLU A 27 -0.67 -10.85 -9.19
N PRO A 28 0.57 -10.84 -9.70
CA PRO A 28 1.22 -9.58 -10.07
C PRO A 28 0.62 -8.90 -11.31
N LEU A 29 -0.18 -9.63 -12.10
CA LEU A 29 -0.55 -9.18 -13.46
C LEU A 29 -1.59 -8.04 -13.47
N ASP A 30 -2.36 -7.88 -12.39
CA ASP A 30 -3.39 -6.84 -12.26
C ASP A 30 -2.99 -5.72 -11.27
N LYS A 31 -1.74 -5.71 -10.79
CA LYS A 31 -1.25 -4.76 -9.78
C LYS A 31 -0.22 -3.81 -10.35
N ALA A 32 -0.39 -2.52 -10.05
CA ALA A 32 0.63 -1.52 -10.34
C ALA A 32 1.91 -1.86 -9.54
N GLY A 33 3.05 -1.95 -10.24
CA GLY A 33 4.30 -2.39 -9.62
C GLY A 33 4.39 -3.89 -9.36
N ALA A 34 3.48 -4.69 -9.92
CA ALA A 34 3.48 -6.15 -9.85
C ALA A 34 3.50 -6.69 -8.41
N PHE A 35 2.89 -5.97 -7.46
CA PHE A 35 2.88 -6.32 -6.05
C PHE A 35 1.60 -5.85 -5.37
N GLY A 36 1.00 -6.72 -4.54
CA GLY A 36 -0.14 -6.41 -3.68
C GLY A 36 0.23 -6.52 -2.20
N VAL A 37 0.03 -5.45 -1.43
CA VAL A 37 0.33 -5.43 0.02
C VAL A 37 -0.64 -6.25 0.87
N GLN A 38 -1.79 -6.63 0.29
CA GLN A 38 -2.80 -7.47 0.93
C GLN A 38 -2.74 -8.92 0.46
N ASP A 39 -1.88 -9.21 -0.52
CA ASP A 39 -1.83 -10.48 -1.23
C ASP A 39 -0.47 -11.19 -0.99
N LYS A 40 -0.16 -12.26 -1.74
CA LYS A 40 1.06 -13.05 -1.52
C LYS A 40 2.32 -12.24 -1.72
N GLY A 41 2.27 -11.19 -2.54
CA GLY A 41 3.39 -10.27 -2.75
C GLY A 41 3.98 -9.73 -1.44
N VAL A 42 3.18 -9.61 -0.37
CA VAL A 42 3.60 -9.08 0.94
C VAL A 42 4.83 -9.78 1.52
N ILE A 43 5.07 -11.05 1.18
CA ILE A 43 6.25 -11.82 1.63
C ILE A 43 7.57 -11.22 1.14
N PHE A 44 7.53 -10.39 0.09
CA PHE A 44 8.70 -9.73 -0.48
C PHE A 44 8.96 -8.36 0.15
N VAL A 45 8.11 -7.87 1.06
CA VAL A 45 8.28 -6.56 1.71
C VAL A 45 9.20 -6.70 2.92
N GLU A 46 10.35 -6.04 2.86
CA GLU A 46 11.27 -5.94 3.99
C GLU A 46 10.85 -4.83 4.95
N LYS A 47 10.42 -3.68 4.43
CA LYS A 47 10.08 -2.52 5.27
C LYS A 47 9.09 -1.58 4.59
N ILE A 48 8.15 -1.05 5.38
CA ILE A 48 7.26 0.05 4.98
C ILE A 48 7.65 1.30 5.77
N GLY A 49 7.86 2.41 5.08
CA GLY A 49 8.09 3.73 5.65
C GLY A 49 7.02 4.70 5.18
N GLY A 50 6.02 4.95 6.01
CA GLY A 50 4.89 5.84 5.72
C GLY A 50 3.55 5.19 6.10
N CYS A 51 2.49 5.56 5.39
CA CYS A 51 1.13 5.08 5.67
C CYS A 51 0.82 3.79 4.90
N TYR A 52 0.45 2.71 5.62
CA TYR A 52 0.02 1.45 5.01
C TYR A 52 -1.24 1.61 4.15
N ASN A 53 -2.25 2.32 4.66
CA ASN A 53 -3.50 2.53 3.92
C ASN A 53 -3.31 3.32 2.62
N ASN A 54 -2.25 4.12 2.53
CA ASN A 54 -1.85 4.76 1.27
C ASN A 54 -1.42 3.72 0.21
N ILE A 55 -0.74 2.64 0.62
CA ILE A 55 -0.38 1.54 -0.29
C ILE A 55 -1.62 0.78 -0.74
N VAL A 56 -2.60 0.58 0.17
CA VAL A 56 -3.90 -0.02 -0.17
C VAL A 56 -4.68 0.86 -1.17
N GLY A 57 -4.47 2.17 -1.14
CA GLY A 57 -5.02 3.12 -2.12
C GLY A 57 -5.74 4.33 -1.53
N LEU A 58 -5.89 4.42 -0.21
CA LEU A 58 -6.52 5.57 0.45
C LEU A 58 -5.83 5.89 1.79
N PRO A 59 -5.11 7.02 1.92
CA PRO A 59 -4.40 7.39 3.14
C PRO A 59 -5.35 7.84 4.26
N LEU A 60 -5.98 6.89 4.94
CA LEU A 60 -7.06 7.13 5.92
C LEU A 60 -6.71 8.14 7.01
N PHE A 61 -5.47 8.11 7.52
CA PHE A 61 -5.03 9.09 8.53
C PHE A 61 -5.04 10.52 7.99
N LYS A 62 -4.51 10.74 6.79
CA LYS A 62 -4.50 12.06 6.16
C LYS A 62 -5.92 12.50 5.81
N LEU A 63 -6.74 11.57 5.30
CA LEU A 63 -8.15 11.83 5.00
C LEU A 63 -8.94 12.23 6.27
N SER A 64 -8.75 11.55 7.40
CA SER A 64 -9.44 11.89 8.64
C SER A 64 -9.08 13.30 9.11
N CYS A 65 -7.80 13.68 9.04
CA CYS A 65 -7.37 15.05 9.35
C CYS A 65 -7.96 16.08 8.38
N MET A 66 -8.15 15.75 7.10
CA MET A 66 -8.81 16.63 6.13
C MET A 66 -10.30 16.80 6.44
N LEU A 67 -10.99 15.71 6.80
CA LEU A 67 -12.41 15.71 7.13
C LEU A 67 -12.68 16.52 8.40
N GLU A 68 -11.83 16.39 9.42
CA GLU A 68 -11.91 17.17 10.65
C GLU A 68 -11.83 18.68 10.38
N LYS A 69 -10.92 19.11 9.48
CA LYS A 69 -10.83 20.52 9.04
C LYS A 69 -12.08 21.02 8.32
N LEU A 70 -12.90 20.12 7.79
CA LEU A 70 -14.18 20.41 7.15
C LEU A 70 -15.37 20.27 8.12
N GLY A 71 -15.10 20.01 9.40
CA GLY A 71 -16.14 19.86 10.43
C GLY A 71 -16.78 18.47 10.47
N VAL A 72 -16.17 17.46 9.85
CA VAL A 72 -16.65 16.07 9.87
C VAL A 72 -15.82 15.27 10.87
N ASN A 73 -16.43 14.87 11.99
CA ASN A 73 -15.82 13.97 12.97
C ASN A 73 -16.07 12.50 12.56
N VAL A 74 -15.01 11.77 12.25
CA VAL A 74 -15.09 10.36 11.80
C VAL A 74 -15.33 9.36 12.95
N LEU A 75 -15.30 9.81 14.20
CA LEU A 75 -15.52 8.98 15.39
C LEU A 75 -16.92 9.15 16.00
N GLU A 76 -17.65 10.19 15.61
CA GLU A 76 -19.03 10.41 16.04
C GLU A 76 -19.99 9.65 15.10
N GLN A 77 -20.95 8.93 15.68
CA GLN A 77 -22.00 8.18 14.97
C GLN A 77 -23.32 8.94 15.01
#